data_AF-A0A968S887-F1
#
_entry.id   AF-A0A968S887-F1
#
_cell.length_a   1.000
_cell.length_b   1.000
_cell.length_c   1.000
_cell.angle_alpha   90.00
_cell.angle_beta   90.00
_cell.angle_gamma   90.00
#
_symmetry.space_group_name_H-M   'P 1'
#
loop_
_entity.id
_entity.type
_entity.pdbx_description
1 polymer ?
#
loop_
_entity_poly.entity_id
_entity_poly.type
_entity_poly.pdbx_seq_one_letter_code
_entity_poly.pdbx_strand_id
1 'polypeptide(L)'
;MAHFSRSFIGWFAGLLFYAVLIFLGWLSWNGVKHWRQRQRLAKLPPMQRIYQQMLLILSVQGYPKHPAQTPGEYAQTARQHHPEPIAQGIEQISLAYAGWRYGEKSAELNQLQQQLRSLRQAFSSQGVARSTRGG
;
A
#
# COMPACT_ATOMS: atom_id res chain seq x y z
N MET A 1 -66.14 9.37 13.83
CA MET A 1 -65.36 8.29 13.16
C MET A 1 -63.92 8.76 13.02
N ALA A 2 -63.02 8.49 13.98
CA ALA A 2 -61.66 9.07 13.96
C ALA A 2 -60.57 8.19 14.61
N HIS A 3 -60.65 6.86 14.47
CA HIS A 3 -59.63 5.96 15.06
C HIS A 3 -58.93 5.04 14.05
N PHE A 4 -59.24 5.13 12.75
CA PHE A 4 -58.64 4.25 11.72
C PHE A 4 -57.36 4.81 11.08
N SER A 5 -57.07 6.12 11.24
CA SER A 5 -55.92 6.78 10.61
C SER A 5 -54.59 6.63 11.36
N ARG A 6 -54.61 6.22 12.65
CA ARG A 6 -53.38 6.09 13.47
C ARG A 6 -52.57 4.83 13.15
N SER A 7 -53.20 3.74 12.73
CA SER A 7 -52.51 2.46 12.50
C SER A 7 -51.67 2.44 11.20
N PHE A 8 -52.10 3.20 10.17
CA PHE A 8 -51.34 3.32 8.92
C PHE A 8 -50.07 4.17 9.07
N ILE A 9 -50.13 5.24 9.87
CA ILE A 9 -48.96 6.09 10.16
C ILE A 9 -47.82 5.27 10.78
N GLY A 10 -48.14 4.34 11.69
CA GLY A 10 -47.13 3.49 12.34
C GLY A 10 -46.48 2.50 11.37
N TRP A 11 -47.25 1.95 10.42
CA TRP A 11 -46.74 1.06 9.38
C TRP A 11 -45.78 1.78 8.42
N PHE A 12 -46.13 2.98 7.96
CA PHE A 12 -45.25 3.78 7.11
C PHE A 12 -43.98 4.22 7.84
N ALA A 13 -44.09 4.62 9.12
CA ALA A 13 -42.93 4.95 9.94
C ALA A 13 -42.00 3.74 10.14
N GLY A 14 -42.57 2.55 10.38
CA GLY A 14 -41.82 1.30 10.51
C GLY A 14 -41.10 0.91 9.22
N LEU A 15 -41.77 1.01 8.07
CA LEU A 15 -41.17 0.77 6.75
C LEU A 15 -40.03 1.75 6.44
N LEU A 16 -40.23 3.03 6.73
CA LEU A 16 -39.19 4.05 6.56
C LEU A 16 -37.98 3.75 7.44
N PHE A 17 -38.21 3.38 8.70
CA PHE A 17 -37.15 3.03 9.64
C PHE A 17 -36.36 1.80 9.16
N TYR A 18 -37.06 0.78 8.67
CA TYR A 18 -36.44 -0.43 8.13
C TYR A 18 -35.61 -0.14 6.88
N ALA A 19 -36.12 0.70 5.97
CA ALA A 19 -35.38 1.14 4.79
C ALA A 19 -34.10 1.91 5.15
N VAL A 20 -34.18 2.79 6.15
CA VAL A 20 -33.01 3.52 6.68
C VAL A 20 -31.99 2.56 7.30
N LEU A 21 -32.43 1.55 8.07
CA LEU A 21 -31.54 0.55 8.65
C LEU A 21 -30.83 -0.30 7.58
N ILE A 22 -31.56 -0.75 6.54
CA ILE A 22 -30.98 -1.49 5.42
C ILE A 22 -29.94 -0.62 4.69
N PHE A 23 -30.28 0.64 4.42
CA PHE A 23 -29.40 1.59 3.74
C PHE A 23 -28.12 1.86 4.56
N LEU A 24 -28.25 2.09 5.87
CA LEU A 24 -27.12 2.28 6.78
C LEU A 24 -26.26 1.02 6.91
N GLY A 25 -26.87 -0.16 6.97
CA GLY A 25 -26.17 -1.43 7.00
C GLY A 25 -25.34 -1.66 5.73
N TRP A 26 -25.93 -1.41 4.57
CA TRP A 26 -25.25 -1.47 3.28
C TRP A 26 -24.08 -0.48 3.19
N LEU A 27 -24.30 0.77 3.60
CA LEU A 27 -23.28 1.82 3.55
C LEU A 27 -22.10 1.51 4.50
N SER A 28 -22.42 1.03 5.70
CA SER A 28 -21.43 0.58 6.69
C SER A 28 -20.61 -0.59 6.16
N TRP A 29 -21.24 -1.55 5.49
CA TRP A 29 -20.55 -2.72 4.93
C TRP A 29 -19.54 -2.34 3.83
N ASN A 30 -19.92 -1.41 2.95
CA ASN A 30 -19.03 -0.91 1.91
C ASN A 30 -17.84 -0.13 2.51
N GLY A 31 -18.11 0.73 3.50
CA GLY A 31 -17.06 1.45 4.22
C GLY A 31 -16.09 0.51 4.95
N VAL A 32 -16.62 -0.51 5.65
CA VAL A 32 -15.83 -1.50 6.38
C VAL A 32 -14.98 -2.36 5.44
N LYS A 33 -15.43 -2.68 4.22
CA LYS A 33 -14.60 -3.39 3.23
C LYS A 33 -13.35 -2.59 2.86
N HIS A 34 -13.51 -1.31 2.49
CA HIS A 34 -12.39 -0.45 2.15
C HIS A 34 -11.50 -0.15 3.37
N TRP A 35 -12.10 0.03 4.54
CA TRP A 35 -11.37 0.24 5.79
C TRP A 35 -10.59 -1.00 6.23
N ARG A 36 -11.15 -2.22 6.08
CA ARG A 36 -10.43 -3.48 6.32
C ARG A 36 -9.22 -3.65 5.41
N GLN A 37 -9.30 -3.24 4.15
CA GLN A 37 -8.16 -3.31 3.24
C GLN A 37 -7.06 -2.33 3.64
N ARG A 38 -7.42 -1.10 4.02
CA ARG A 38 -6.48 -0.10 4.57
C ARG A 38 -5.91 -0.53 5.93
N GLN A 39 -6.72 -1.15 6.78
CA GLN A 39 -6.27 -1.72 8.05
C GLN A 39 -5.40 -2.96 7.87
N ARG A 40 -5.60 -3.77 6.83
CA ARG A 40 -4.67 -4.86 6.49
C ARG A 40 -3.30 -4.31 6.15
N LEU A 41 -3.24 -3.21 5.40
CA LEU A 41 -2.00 -2.46 5.19
C LEU A 41 -1.47 -1.88 6.51
N ALA A 42 -2.32 -1.36 7.40
CA ALA A 42 -1.95 -0.86 8.73
C ALA A 42 -1.48 -1.95 9.71
N LYS A 43 -1.85 -3.22 9.47
CA LYS A 43 -1.38 -4.41 10.20
C LYS A 43 -0.12 -5.02 9.59
N LEU A 44 0.26 -4.65 8.37
CA LEU A 44 1.57 -5.01 7.84
C LEU A 44 2.63 -4.35 8.73
N PRO A 45 3.61 -5.13 9.22
CA PRO A 45 4.75 -4.61 9.95
C PRO A 45 5.37 -3.45 9.16
N PRO A 46 5.76 -2.35 9.82
CA PRO A 46 6.26 -1.15 9.15
C PRO A 46 7.40 -1.47 8.17
N MET A 47 8.18 -2.51 8.44
CA MET A 47 9.21 -3.02 7.55
C MET A 47 8.68 -3.53 6.19
N GLN A 48 7.62 -4.33 6.19
CA GLN A 48 7.05 -4.89 4.97
C GLN A 48 6.47 -3.79 4.06
N ARG A 49 5.96 -2.69 4.65
CA ARG A 49 5.48 -1.55 3.86
C ARG A 49 6.60 -0.89 3.09
N ILE A 50 7.77 -0.69 3.70
CA ILE A 50 8.93 -0.08 3.05
C ILE A 50 9.35 -0.93 1.85
N TYR A 51 9.44 -2.25 2.04
CA TYR A 51 9.79 -3.18 0.96
C TYR A 51 8.75 -3.15 -0.18
N GLN A 52 7.45 -3.18 0.12
CA GLN A 52 6.42 -3.11 -0.92
C GLN A 52 6.40 -1.77 -1.66
N GLN A 53 6.64 -0.65 -0.95
CA GLN A 53 6.74 0.66 -1.58
C GLN A 53 7.94 0.74 -2.54
N MET A 54 9.09 0.17 -2.15
CA MET A 54 10.25 0.06 -3.03
C MET A 54 9.93 -0.73 -4.30
N LEU A 55 9.30 -1.91 -4.17
CA LEU A 55 8.90 -2.73 -5.32
C LEU A 55 7.94 -1.98 -6.25
N LEU A 56 7.01 -1.21 -5.69
CA LEU A 56 6.08 -0.42 -6.49
C LEU A 56 6.80 0.68 -7.27
N ILE A 57 7.72 1.42 -6.63
CA ILE A 57 8.54 2.43 -7.31
C ILE A 57 9.34 1.80 -8.46
N LEU A 58 9.98 0.66 -8.21
CA LEU A 58 10.78 -0.04 -9.23
C LEU A 58 9.93 -0.59 -10.36
N SER A 59 8.72 -1.11 -10.07
CA SER A 59 7.80 -1.56 -11.11
C SER A 59 7.37 -0.41 -12.05
N VAL A 60 7.15 0.79 -11.52
CA VAL A 60 6.81 1.98 -12.32
C VAL A 60 7.99 2.42 -13.18
N GLN A 61 9.23 2.19 -12.72
CA GLN A 61 10.46 2.47 -13.47
C GLN A 61 10.83 1.38 -14.48
N GLY A 62 9.98 0.36 -14.67
CA GLY A 62 10.19 -0.73 -15.63
C GLY A 62 11.00 -1.90 -15.09
N TYR A 63 11.22 -1.98 -13.77
CA TYR A 63 11.95 -3.05 -13.10
C TYR A 63 11.07 -3.82 -12.09
N PRO A 64 10.02 -4.53 -12.54
CA PRO A 64 9.16 -5.31 -11.65
C PRO A 64 9.92 -6.52 -11.09
N LYS A 65 9.67 -6.84 -9.81
CA LYS A 65 10.18 -8.07 -9.20
C LYS A 65 9.48 -9.30 -9.78
N HIS A 66 10.24 -10.35 -10.06
CA HIS A 66 9.68 -11.64 -10.46
C HIS A 66 9.07 -12.39 -9.25
N PRO A 67 7.90 -13.05 -9.36
CA PRO A 67 7.21 -13.66 -8.22
C PRO A 67 8.02 -14.73 -7.47
N ALA A 68 8.82 -15.52 -8.19
CA ALA A 68 9.68 -16.55 -7.59
C ALA A 68 10.99 -16.00 -7.01
N GLN A 69 11.33 -14.74 -7.27
CA GLN A 69 12.61 -14.17 -6.91
C GLN A 69 12.68 -13.85 -5.41
N THR A 70 13.76 -14.27 -4.77
CA THR A 70 13.98 -13.93 -3.36
C THR A 70 14.38 -12.45 -3.21
N PRO A 71 14.17 -11.83 -2.03
CA PRO A 71 14.63 -10.45 -1.82
C PRO A 71 16.14 -10.26 -2.05
N GLY A 72 16.97 -11.26 -1.69
CA GLY A 72 18.41 -11.21 -1.91
C GLY A 72 18.79 -11.31 -3.39
N GLU A 73 18.16 -12.21 -4.14
CA GLU A 73 18.34 -12.30 -5.59
C GLU A 73 17.92 -11.01 -6.30
N TYR A 74 16.82 -10.39 -5.86
CA TYR A 74 16.35 -9.13 -6.43
C TYR A 74 17.36 -7.99 -6.21
N ALA A 75 18.00 -7.93 -5.05
CA ALA A 75 19.08 -6.97 -4.78
C ALA A 75 20.31 -7.23 -5.66
N GLN A 76 20.66 -8.50 -5.88
CA GLN A 76 21.78 -8.87 -6.74
C GLN A 76 21.53 -8.47 -8.19
N THR A 77 20.33 -8.74 -8.71
CA THR A 77 19.98 -8.34 -10.08
C THR A 77 19.84 -6.82 -10.21
N ALA A 78 19.39 -6.12 -9.17
CA ALA A 78 19.31 -4.66 -9.16
C ALA A 78 20.70 -3.99 -9.26
N ARG A 79 21.73 -4.57 -8.65
CA ARG A 79 23.14 -4.13 -8.79
C ARG A 79 23.66 -4.20 -10.21
N GLN A 80 23.18 -5.16 -11.01
CA GLN A 80 23.60 -5.30 -12.40
C GLN A 80 22.85 -4.34 -13.35
N HIS A 81 21.65 -3.90 -12.96
CA HIS A 81 20.76 -3.09 -13.80
C HIS A 81 20.78 -1.59 -13.49
N HIS A 82 21.14 -1.19 -12.27
CA HIS A 82 21.06 0.21 -11.82
C HIS A 82 22.43 0.77 -11.40
N PRO A 83 22.63 2.10 -11.51
CA PRO A 83 23.81 2.75 -10.96
C PRO A 83 23.94 2.53 -9.46
N GLU A 84 25.18 2.50 -8.98
CA GLU A 84 25.57 2.22 -7.60
C GLU A 84 24.69 2.87 -6.51
N PRO A 85 24.35 4.17 -6.53
CA PRO A 85 23.54 4.77 -5.47
C PRO A 85 22.09 4.23 -5.41
N ILE A 86 21.53 3.82 -6.55
CA ILE A 86 20.20 3.22 -6.61
C ILE A 86 20.28 1.76 -6.19
N ALA A 87 21.26 1.02 -6.73
CA ALA A 87 21.46 -0.37 -6.43
C ALA A 87 21.69 -0.61 -4.92
N GLN A 88 22.52 0.21 -4.28
CA GLN A 88 22.78 0.14 -2.85
C GLN A 88 21.52 0.37 -2.01
N GLY A 89 20.67 1.33 -2.38
CA GLY A 89 19.40 1.56 -1.67
C GLY A 89 18.45 0.37 -1.79
N ILE A 90 18.37 -0.24 -2.98
CA ILE A 90 17.54 -1.44 -3.21
C ILE A 90 18.08 -2.63 -2.40
N GLU A 91 19.39 -2.81 -2.39
CA GLU A 91 20.05 -3.87 -1.64
C GLU A 91 19.82 -3.74 -0.14
N GLN A 92 20.04 -2.55 0.44
CA GLN A 92 19.91 -2.34 1.88
C GLN A 92 18.49 -2.60 2.37
N ILE A 93 17.48 -2.13 1.64
CA ILE A 93 16.07 -2.40 1.95
C ILE A 93 15.75 -3.91 1.79
N SER A 94 16.26 -4.56 0.75
CA SER A 94 16.01 -5.98 0.49
C SER A 94 16.66 -6.91 1.51
N LEU A 95 17.90 -6.63 1.90
CA LEU A 95 18.64 -7.38 2.92
C LEU A 95 18.02 -7.17 4.30
N ALA A 96 17.65 -5.94 4.65
CA ALA A 96 16.94 -5.68 5.91
C ALA A 96 15.60 -6.42 5.95
N TYR A 97 14.88 -6.51 4.81
CA TYR A 97 13.61 -7.24 4.75
C TYR A 97 13.83 -8.74 4.94
N ALA A 98 14.84 -9.32 4.29
CA ALA A 98 15.21 -10.71 4.49
C ALA A 98 15.61 -10.99 5.95
N GLY A 99 16.41 -10.10 6.55
CA GLY A 99 16.85 -10.19 7.94
C GLY A 99 15.70 -10.11 8.95
N TRP A 100 14.69 -9.27 8.70
CA TRP A 100 13.47 -9.21 9.50
C TRP A 100 12.52 -10.40 9.25
N ARG A 101 12.45 -10.88 8.00
CA ARG A 101 11.53 -11.97 7.60
C ARG A 101 12.01 -13.34 8.08
N TYR A 102 13.33 -13.55 8.15
CA TYR A 102 13.97 -14.80 8.51
C TYR A 102 14.75 -14.73 9.84
N GLY A 103 14.74 -13.60 10.53
CA GLY A 103 15.38 -13.43 11.84
C GLY A 103 14.77 -12.30 12.67
N GLU A 104 15.05 -12.30 13.98
CA GLU A 104 14.54 -11.28 14.92
C GLU A 104 15.39 -9.99 14.94
N LYS A 105 16.06 -9.64 13.84
CA LYS A 105 16.79 -8.36 13.80
C LYS A 105 15.81 -7.20 13.69
N SER A 106 15.82 -6.33 14.70
CA SER A 106 15.14 -5.04 14.65
C SER A 106 15.72 -4.20 13.52
N ALA A 107 14.98 -4.05 12.43
CA ALA A 107 15.37 -3.17 11.34
C ALA A 107 15.27 -1.71 11.81
N GLU A 108 16.28 -0.88 11.54
CA GLU A 108 16.21 0.56 11.78
C GLU A 108 15.28 1.21 10.75
N LEU A 109 13.98 1.17 11.05
CA LEU A 109 12.91 1.62 10.14
C LEU A 109 13.10 3.06 9.68
N ASN A 110 13.64 3.94 10.54
CA ASN A 110 13.90 5.33 10.20
C ASN A 110 14.95 5.47 9.10
N GLN A 111 16.05 4.73 9.18
CA GLN A 111 17.10 4.73 8.17
C GLN A 111 16.57 4.18 6.83
N LEU A 112 15.81 3.08 6.88
CA LEU A 112 15.22 2.48 5.69
C LEU A 112 14.18 3.39 5.01
N GLN A 113 13.42 4.15 5.79
CA GLN A 113 12.52 5.17 5.23
C GLN A 113 13.28 6.31 4.56
N GLN A 114 14.42 6.74 5.12
CA GLN A 114 15.26 7.75 4.50
C GLN A 114 15.83 7.23 3.17
N GLN A 115 16.33 6.00 3.13
CA GLN A 115 16.82 5.37 1.91
C GLN A 115 15.75 5.26 0.83
N LEU A 116 14.53 4.87 1.20
CA LEU A 116 13.41 4.82 0.26
C LEU A 116 13.07 6.20 -0.31
N ARG A 117 13.15 7.26 0.51
CA ARG A 117 12.94 8.64 0.05
C ARG A 117 14.04 9.08 -0.91
N SER A 118 15.30 8.77 -0.62
CA SER A 118 16.44 9.04 -1.50
C SER A 118 16.31 8.31 -2.84
N LEU A 119 15.89 7.04 -2.83
CA LEU A 119 15.60 6.28 -4.05
C LEU A 119 14.51 6.97 -4.87
N ARG A 120 13.40 7.37 -4.24
CA ARG A 120 12.31 8.07 -4.92
C ARG A 120 12.79 9.38 -5.56
N GLN A 121 13.61 10.15 -4.87
CA GLN A 121 14.19 11.38 -5.41
C GLN A 121 15.13 11.11 -6.59
N ALA A 122 15.96 10.07 -6.50
CA ALA A 122 16.86 9.66 -7.58
C ALA A 122 16.11 9.24 -8.85
N PHE A 123 14.97 8.55 -8.72
CA PHE A 123 14.13 8.20 -9.85
C PHE A 123 13.34 9.39 -10.40
N SER A 124 12.90 10.33 -9.54
CA SER A 124 12.27 11.58 -9.99
C SER A 124 13.25 12.44 -10.79
N SER A 125 14.51 12.55 -10.37
CA SER A 125 15.53 13.31 -11.11
C SER A 125 15.94 12.63 -12.42
N GLN A 126 16.00 11.28 -12.45
CA GLN A 126 16.23 10.54 -13.70
C GLN A 126 15.07 10.64 -14.70
N GLY A 127 13.82 10.70 -14.22
CA GLY A 127 12.65 10.92 -15.06
C GLY A 127 12.69 12.28 -15.78
N VAL A 128 13.14 13.33 -15.08
CA VAL A 128 13.36 14.66 -15.66
C VAL A 128 14.48 14.65 -16.71
N ALA A 129 15.59 13.95 -16.45
CA ALA A 129 16.73 13.87 -17.36
C ALA A 129 16.45 13.09 -18.67
N ARG A 130 15.50 12.15 -18.68
CA ARG A 130 15.06 11.47 -19.92
C ARG A 130 14.14 12.33 -20.79
N SER A 131 13.40 13.28 -20.20
CA SER A 131 12.46 14.14 -20.93
C SER A 131 13.13 15.28 -21.70
N THR A 132 14.36 15.67 -21.35
CA THR A 132 15.06 16.81 -21.96
C THR A 132 16.03 16.43 -23.09
N ARG A 133 16.21 15.13 -23.37
CA ARG A 133 17.11 14.63 -24.43
C ARG A 133 16.38 14.14 -25.69
N GLY A 134 15.05 14.28 -25.73
CA GLY A 134 14.21 13.99 -26.89
C GLY A 134 13.49 15.26 -27.35
N GLY A 135 14.24 16.17 -27.96
CA GLY A 135 13.76 17.38 -28.62
C GLY A 135 14.65 17.66 -29.81
#